data_AF-A0A160KTP4-F1
#
_entry.id   AF-A0A160KTP4-F1
#
_cell.length_a   1.000
_cell.length_b   1.000
_cell.length_c   1.000
_cell.angle_alpha   90.00
_cell.angle_beta   90.00
_cell.angle_gamma   90.00
#
_symmetry.space_group_name_H-M   'P 1'
#
loop_
_entity.id
_entity.type
_entity.pdbx_description
1 polymer ?
#
loop_
_entity_poly.entity_id
_entity_poly.type
_entity_poly.pdbx_seq_one_letter_code
_entity_poly.pdbx_strand_id
1 'polypeptide(L)'
;MRRPLTLLLVALTATTLAGCSPAADPEPSASGAVSGTPIPLSCEQLVPASALSGLWSGFLPTDDVERTAVSQEIAQYNGLVCGWSDDSGAQLQLAVAHLDPDVIEALKNEFFTTSKAVPTYGEPSQVEGYYQVTEGRGVADAFVGEYWIESSSASFIEPGDPEPIIRSALGALAG
;
A
#
# COMPACT_ATOMS: atom_id res chain seq x y z
N MET A 1 2.36 61.22 8.29
CA MET A 1 3.70 61.79 7.95
C MET A 1 4.46 60.71 7.18
N ARG A 2 4.35 60.72 5.85
CA ARG A 2 5.40 61.01 4.83
C ARG A 2 6.53 59.95 4.73
N ARG A 3 6.52 59.28 3.56
CA ARG A 3 7.45 58.25 3.00
C ARG A 3 8.89 58.76 2.80
N PRO A 4 9.85 57.86 2.48
CA PRO A 4 10.27 57.69 1.06
C PRO A 4 10.43 56.20 0.70
N LEU A 5 10.01 55.62 -0.43
CA LEU A 5 10.27 55.85 -1.87
C LEU A 5 11.74 55.97 -2.25
N THR A 6 12.34 54.87 -2.69
CA THR A 6 13.52 54.89 -3.56
C THR A 6 13.30 53.88 -4.70
N LEU A 7 12.95 54.43 -5.87
CA LEU A 7 13.08 53.79 -7.16
C LEU A 7 14.57 53.69 -7.51
N LEU A 8 15.01 52.55 -8.05
CA LEU A 8 16.19 52.50 -8.91
C LEU A 8 15.78 51.89 -10.26
N LEU A 9 15.66 52.75 -11.26
CA LEU A 9 15.76 52.37 -12.67
C LEU A 9 17.23 52.17 -13.00
N VAL A 10 17.58 51.05 -13.64
CA VAL A 10 18.81 50.95 -14.45
C VAL A 10 18.41 50.44 -15.82
N ALA A 11 18.80 51.22 -16.83
CA ALA A 11 18.51 51.04 -18.24
C ALA A 11 19.63 50.29 -18.97
N LEU A 12 19.20 49.39 -19.86
CA LEU A 12 19.81 48.85 -21.10
C LEU A 12 21.32 48.62 -21.22
N THR A 13 21.68 47.36 -21.50
CA THR A 13 22.62 47.00 -22.58
C THR A 13 22.08 45.77 -23.33
N ALA A 14 21.67 45.97 -24.59
CA ALA A 14 21.29 44.88 -25.50
C ALA A 14 22.50 44.52 -26.36
N THR A 15 23.18 43.43 -26.01
CA THR A 15 24.27 42.85 -26.80
C THR A 15 23.68 41.72 -27.65
N THR A 16 23.51 41.95 -28.94
CA THR A 16 23.05 40.93 -29.89
C THR A 16 24.19 39.95 -30.19
N LEU A 17 24.21 38.80 -29.49
CA LEU A 17 24.98 37.62 -29.91
C LEU A 17 24.07 36.70 -30.73
N ALA A 18 24.41 36.57 -32.01
CA ALA A 18 23.86 35.57 -32.90
C ALA A 18 24.34 34.17 -32.51
N GLY A 19 23.42 33.20 -32.52
CA GLY A 19 23.76 31.77 -32.61
C GLY A 19 23.81 31.01 -31.27
N CYS A 20 22.65 30.67 -30.74
CA CYS A 20 22.37 29.39 -30.06
C CYS A 20 20.85 29.31 -29.88
N SER A 21 20.19 28.45 -30.67
CA SER A 21 18.82 28.06 -30.36
C SER A 21 18.86 27.38 -28.98
N PRO A 22 18.00 27.75 -28.02
CA PRO A 22 17.85 26.96 -26.80
C PRO A 22 17.53 25.53 -27.22
N ALA A 23 18.38 24.58 -26.85
CA ALA A 23 17.98 23.18 -26.85
C ALA A 23 16.80 23.10 -25.87
N ALA A 24 15.68 22.56 -26.33
CA ALA A 24 14.57 22.27 -25.45
C ALA A 24 15.10 21.37 -24.32
N ASP A 25 14.90 21.79 -23.08
CA ASP A 25 15.12 20.96 -21.89
C ASP A 25 14.34 19.65 -22.11
N PRO A 26 14.91 18.46 -21.89
CA PRO A 26 14.13 17.23 -21.93
C PRO A 26 12.92 17.39 -21.01
N GLU A 27 11.73 17.38 -21.60
CA GLU A 27 10.47 17.35 -20.88
C GLU A 27 10.51 16.14 -19.93
N PRO A 28 10.13 16.28 -18.64
CA PRO A 28 10.05 15.13 -17.75
C PRO A 28 9.12 14.12 -18.41
N SER A 29 9.68 13.00 -18.86
CA SER A 29 8.89 11.88 -19.34
C SER A 29 7.98 11.52 -18.17
N ALA A 30 6.66 11.63 -18.35
CA ALA A 30 5.71 11.15 -17.36
C ALA A 30 6.00 9.66 -17.18
N SER A 31 6.77 9.31 -16.14
CA SER A 31 6.90 7.95 -15.66
C SER A 31 5.47 7.49 -15.46
N GLY A 32 4.97 6.60 -16.33
CA GLY A 32 3.60 6.12 -16.25
C GLY A 32 3.34 5.68 -14.81
N ALA A 33 2.29 6.21 -14.20
CA ALA A 33 1.94 5.82 -12.84
C ALA A 33 1.80 4.29 -12.82
N VAL A 34 2.60 3.62 -11.99
CA VAL A 34 2.46 2.17 -11.77
C VAL A 34 1.03 1.95 -11.30
N SER A 35 0.28 1.14 -12.04
CA SER A 35 -1.13 0.85 -11.77
C SER A 35 -1.32 -0.65 -11.82
N GLY A 36 -2.00 -1.20 -10.82
CA GLY A 36 -2.28 -2.64 -10.76
C GLY A 36 -3.56 -3.02 -11.52
N THR A 37 -3.77 -4.32 -11.63
CA THR A 37 -4.99 -4.91 -12.17
C THR A 37 -6.07 -4.92 -11.08
N PRO A 38 -7.32 -4.47 -11.37
CA PRO A 38 -8.40 -4.52 -10.39
C PRO A 38 -8.68 -5.94 -9.90
N ILE A 39 -8.88 -6.09 -8.58
CA ILE A 39 -9.25 -7.37 -7.97
C ILE A 39 -10.69 -7.72 -8.34
N PRO A 40 -10.96 -8.87 -9.00
CA PRO A 40 -12.31 -9.25 -9.45
C PRO A 40 -13.17 -9.90 -8.34
N LEU A 41 -12.70 -9.87 -7.10
CA LEU A 41 -13.35 -10.47 -5.93
C LEU A 41 -13.95 -9.39 -5.03
N SER A 42 -14.95 -9.78 -4.24
CA SER A 42 -15.46 -8.98 -3.12
C SER A 42 -14.74 -9.33 -1.82
N CYS A 43 -14.89 -8.46 -0.81
CA CYS A 43 -14.35 -8.73 0.53
C CYS A 43 -14.87 -10.02 1.16
N GLU A 44 -16.15 -10.36 0.94
CA GLU A 44 -16.74 -11.62 1.41
C GLU A 44 -16.17 -12.84 0.68
N GLN A 45 -15.72 -12.69 -0.57
CA GLN A 45 -15.07 -13.78 -1.29
C GLN A 45 -13.62 -14.00 -0.81
N LEU A 46 -12.91 -12.94 -0.44
CA LEU A 46 -11.56 -13.03 0.13
C LEU A 46 -11.58 -13.57 1.56
N VAL A 47 -12.48 -13.04 2.39
CA VAL A 47 -12.62 -13.38 3.81
C VAL A 47 -14.11 -13.58 4.08
N PRO A 48 -14.64 -14.79 3.85
CA PRO A 48 -16.03 -15.08 4.18
C PRO A 48 -16.23 -14.98 5.69
N ALA A 49 -17.46 -14.71 6.14
CA ALA A 49 -17.76 -14.62 7.56
C ALA A 49 -17.33 -15.88 8.36
N SER A 50 -17.26 -17.05 7.73
CA SER A 50 -16.75 -18.28 8.36
C SER A 50 -15.25 -18.26 8.67
N ALA A 51 -14.46 -17.43 7.97
CA ALA A 51 -13.04 -17.22 8.27
C ALA A 51 -12.83 -16.30 9.49
N LEU A 52 -13.79 -15.41 9.76
CA LEU A 52 -13.83 -14.55 10.96
C LEU A 52 -14.33 -15.33 12.18
N SER A 53 -13.49 -16.24 12.66
CA SER A 53 -13.77 -17.14 13.78
C SER A 53 -12.85 -16.89 14.96
N GLY A 54 -13.17 -17.48 16.12
CA GLY A 54 -12.35 -17.35 17.32
C GLY A 54 -12.23 -15.89 17.79
N LEU A 55 -11.01 -15.36 17.82
CA LEU A 55 -10.71 -13.98 18.20
C LEU A 55 -11.38 -12.93 17.29
N TRP A 56 -11.71 -13.31 16.06
CA TRP A 56 -12.35 -12.43 15.08
C TRP A 56 -13.86 -12.62 15.02
N SER A 57 -14.42 -13.47 15.90
CA SER A 57 -15.87 -13.64 15.96
C SER A 57 -16.56 -12.33 16.40
N GLY A 58 -17.62 -11.96 15.69
CA GLY A 58 -18.35 -10.72 15.94
C GLY A 58 -17.85 -9.50 15.17
N PHE A 59 -16.76 -9.62 14.41
CA PHE A 59 -16.37 -8.59 13.45
C PHE A 59 -17.37 -8.55 12.30
N LEU A 60 -17.88 -7.35 12.00
CA LEU A 60 -18.81 -7.09 10.91
C LEU A 60 -18.18 -6.17 9.86
N PRO A 61 -18.51 -6.32 8.57
CA PRO A 61 -17.96 -5.46 7.52
C PRO A 61 -18.22 -3.97 7.79
N THR A 62 -17.23 -3.13 7.50
CA THR A 62 -17.34 -1.67 7.59
C THR A 62 -16.47 -1.00 6.52
N ASP A 63 -16.93 0.15 6.04
CA ASP A 63 -16.16 1.01 5.13
C ASP A 63 -15.28 2.03 5.88
N ASP A 64 -15.45 2.16 7.19
CA ASP A 64 -14.78 3.16 8.04
C ASP A 64 -13.54 2.60 8.75
N VAL A 65 -12.80 1.72 8.06
CA VAL A 65 -11.57 1.13 8.60
C VAL A 65 -10.39 2.10 8.47
N GLU A 66 -9.61 2.22 9.53
CA GLU A 66 -8.38 3.02 9.54
C GLU A 66 -7.32 2.35 8.66
N ARG A 67 -6.89 3.08 7.62
CA ARG A 67 -5.92 2.59 6.65
C ARG A 67 -4.49 2.83 7.08
N THR A 68 -3.68 1.77 7.09
CA THR A 68 -2.22 1.84 7.13
C THR A 68 -1.67 2.55 5.88
N ALA A 69 -0.45 3.09 5.95
CA ALA A 69 0.22 3.64 4.77
C ALA A 69 0.30 2.62 3.61
N VAL A 70 0.57 1.35 3.95
CA VAL A 70 0.58 0.23 3.00
C VAL A 70 -0.77 0.04 2.32
N SER A 71 -1.86 -0.06 3.08
CA SER A 71 -3.19 -0.25 2.47
C SER A 71 -3.67 0.96 1.66
N GLN A 72 -3.21 2.17 2.01
CA GLN A 72 -3.42 3.35 1.17
C GLN A 72 -2.66 3.24 -0.15
N GLU A 73 -1.45 2.69 -0.15
CA GLU A 73 -0.67 2.40 -1.35
C GLU A 73 -1.34 1.32 -2.21
N ILE A 74 -1.74 0.19 -1.61
CA ILE A 74 -2.48 -0.87 -2.31
C ILE A 74 -3.73 -0.32 -3.01
N ALA A 75 -4.48 0.58 -2.36
CA ALA A 75 -5.64 1.22 -2.98
C ALA A 75 -5.28 2.07 -4.22
N GLN A 76 -4.09 2.66 -4.28
CA GLN A 76 -3.62 3.42 -5.45
C GLN A 76 -3.29 2.50 -6.64
N TYR A 77 -2.98 1.23 -6.38
CA TYR A 77 -2.77 0.22 -7.42
C TYR A 77 -4.06 -0.44 -7.92
N ASN A 78 -5.23 0.20 -7.80
CA ASN A 78 -6.54 -0.42 -8.03
C ASN A 78 -6.79 -1.67 -7.16
N GLY A 79 -6.10 -1.76 -6.02
CA GLY A 79 -6.29 -2.83 -5.06
C GLY A 79 -7.64 -2.73 -4.34
N LEU A 80 -8.02 -3.84 -3.72
CA LEU A 80 -9.22 -3.93 -2.88
C LEU A 80 -8.82 -3.79 -1.42
N VAL A 81 -9.48 -2.89 -0.68
CA VAL A 81 -9.33 -2.72 0.77
C VAL A 81 -10.63 -3.09 1.45
N CYS A 82 -10.54 -4.02 2.40
CA CYS A 82 -11.63 -4.59 3.16
C CYS A 82 -11.46 -4.25 4.64
N GLY A 83 -12.55 -3.84 5.28
CA GLY A 83 -12.59 -3.46 6.68
C GLY A 83 -13.64 -4.23 7.45
N TRP A 84 -13.32 -4.53 8.70
CA TRP A 84 -14.27 -5.06 9.68
C TRP A 84 -14.07 -4.39 11.03
N SER A 85 -15.15 -4.29 11.80
CA SER A 85 -15.13 -3.79 13.18
C SER A 85 -16.03 -4.60 14.09
N ASP A 86 -15.71 -4.64 15.38
CA ASP A 86 -16.59 -5.19 16.42
C ASP A 86 -17.32 -4.09 17.23
N ASP A 87 -18.20 -4.51 18.13
CA ASP A 87 -18.98 -3.60 18.99
C ASP A 87 -18.12 -2.79 19.99
N SER A 88 -16.85 -3.18 20.19
CA SER A 88 -15.89 -2.45 21.02
C SER A 88 -15.14 -1.36 20.25
N GLY A 89 -15.29 -1.34 18.92
CA GLY A 89 -14.55 -0.46 18.01
C GLY A 89 -13.19 -0.99 17.61
N ALA A 90 -12.86 -2.25 17.91
CA ALA A 90 -11.66 -2.89 17.39
C ALA A 90 -11.81 -3.07 15.88
N GLN A 91 -10.70 -2.92 15.15
CA GLN A 91 -10.70 -2.94 13.69
C GLN A 91 -9.75 -3.99 13.13
N LEU A 92 -10.17 -4.59 12.03
CA LEU A 92 -9.43 -5.55 11.23
C LEU A 92 -9.47 -5.08 9.78
N GLN A 93 -8.32 -5.12 9.11
CA GLN A 93 -8.20 -4.76 7.70
C GLN A 93 -7.53 -5.89 6.91
N LEU A 94 -7.94 -6.02 5.65
CA LEU A 94 -7.23 -6.75 4.62
C LEU A 94 -7.18 -5.89 3.35
N ALA A 95 -6.01 -5.72 2.75
CA ALA A 95 -5.85 -5.07 1.46
C ALA A 95 -5.15 -6.03 0.47
N VAL A 96 -5.56 -6.03 -0.80
CA VAL A 96 -4.99 -6.88 -1.84
C VAL A 96 -4.72 -6.08 -3.11
N ALA A 97 -3.52 -6.21 -3.66
CA ALA A 97 -3.15 -5.71 -4.99
C ALA A 97 -2.78 -6.85 -5.93
N HIS A 98 -3.09 -6.69 -7.23
CA HIS A 98 -2.57 -7.52 -8.32
C HIS A 98 -1.64 -6.66 -9.17
N LEU A 99 -0.35 -6.97 -9.14
CA LEU A 99 0.72 -6.14 -9.67
C LEU A 99 1.58 -6.90 -10.68
N ASP A 100 2.28 -6.15 -11.54
CA ASP A 100 3.27 -6.75 -12.42
C ASP A 100 4.39 -7.43 -11.60
N PRO A 101 4.96 -8.55 -12.08
CA PRO A 101 6.00 -9.29 -11.36
C PRO A 101 7.21 -8.45 -10.92
N ASP A 102 7.62 -7.48 -11.75
CA ASP A 102 8.76 -6.60 -11.44
C ASP A 102 8.47 -5.69 -10.24
N VAL A 103 7.20 -5.27 -10.07
CA VAL A 103 6.76 -4.45 -8.93
C VAL A 103 6.70 -5.31 -7.67
N ILE A 104 6.18 -6.55 -7.76
CA ILE A 104 6.18 -7.49 -6.65
C ILE A 104 7.60 -7.76 -6.15
N GLU A 105 8.53 -8.01 -7.05
CA GLU A 105 9.92 -8.26 -6.66
C GLU A 105 10.59 -7.02 -6.05
N ALA A 106 10.28 -5.82 -6.54
CA ALA A 106 10.74 -4.57 -5.92
C ALA A 106 10.22 -4.41 -4.47
N LEU A 107 8.92 -4.66 -4.26
CA LEU A 107 8.30 -4.61 -2.92
C LEU A 107 8.90 -5.66 -1.99
N LYS A 108 9.11 -6.90 -2.44
CA LYS A 108 9.76 -7.93 -1.63
C LYS A 108 11.15 -7.52 -1.17
N ASN A 109 11.95 -6.94 -2.07
CA ASN A 109 13.28 -6.41 -1.73
C ASN A 109 13.21 -5.25 -0.74
N GLU A 110 12.19 -4.39 -0.83
CA GLU A 110 11.95 -3.34 0.15
C GLU A 110 11.62 -3.93 1.54
N PHE A 111 10.59 -4.78 1.61
CA PHE A 111 10.12 -5.39 2.87
C PHE A 111 11.18 -6.29 3.53
N PHE A 112 12.05 -6.91 2.74
CA PHE A 112 13.24 -7.60 3.25
C PHE A 112 14.14 -6.70 4.11
N THR A 113 14.22 -5.41 3.77
CA THR A 113 15.05 -4.44 4.48
C THR A 113 14.30 -3.66 5.56
N THR A 114 12.99 -3.47 5.42
CA THR A 114 12.18 -2.61 6.30
C THR A 114 11.37 -3.38 7.34
N SER A 115 11.11 -4.67 7.12
CA SER A 115 10.24 -5.51 7.97
C SER A 115 10.97 -6.76 8.51
N LYS A 116 10.22 -7.72 9.05
CA LYS A 116 10.74 -9.02 9.54
C LYS A 116 10.10 -10.15 8.76
N ALA A 117 10.93 -10.92 8.03
CA ALA A 117 10.46 -12.10 7.32
C ALA A 117 9.91 -13.16 8.30
N VAL A 118 8.77 -13.76 7.96
CA VAL A 118 8.07 -14.79 8.76
C VAL A 118 7.55 -15.92 7.88
N PRO A 119 7.63 -17.19 8.33
CA PRO A 119 7.21 -18.35 7.54
C PRO A 119 5.76 -18.79 7.80
N THR A 120 4.93 -17.94 8.39
CA THR A 120 3.62 -18.34 8.96
C THR A 120 2.45 -18.25 7.98
N TYR A 121 2.55 -17.47 6.89
CA TYR A 121 1.38 -17.14 6.06
C TYR A 121 1.04 -18.17 4.97
N GLY A 122 1.88 -19.17 4.74
CA GLY A 122 1.66 -20.20 3.74
C GLY A 122 2.88 -21.10 3.59
N GLU A 123 2.92 -21.87 2.51
CA GLU A 123 4.10 -22.66 2.17
C GLU A 123 5.28 -21.72 1.84
N PRO A 124 6.41 -21.78 2.55
CA PRO A 124 7.51 -20.81 2.39
C PRO A 124 8.15 -20.78 0.99
N SER A 125 7.92 -21.80 0.16
CA SER A 125 8.37 -21.84 -1.23
C SER A 125 7.45 -21.09 -2.19
N GLN A 126 6.25 -20.71 -1.75
CA GLN A 126 5.21 -20.06 -2.55
C GLN A 126 4.81 -18.70 -2.01
N VAL A 127 4.86 -18.54 -0.68
CA VAL A 127 4.44 -17.33 0.03
C VAL A 127 5.64 -16.75 0.78
N GLU A 128 5.93 -15.48 0.49
CA GLU A 128 6.91 -14.71 1.24
C GLU A 128 6.19 -13.76 2.18
N GLY A 129 6.37 -13.97 3.49
CA GLY A 129 5.67 -13.24 4.53
C GLY A 129 6.57 -12.28 5.28
N TYR A 130 6.02 -11.13 5.66
CA TYR A 130 6.66 -10.10 6.46
C TYR A 130 5.73 -9.62 7.56
N TYR A 131 6.27 -9.33 8.74
CA TYR A 131 5.52 -8.83 9.86
C TYR A 131 6.26 -7.71 10.58
N GLN A 132 5.51 -6.67 10.95
CA GLN A 132 6.00 -5.60 11.80
C GLN A 132 4.88 -5.04 12.66
N VAL A 133 5.26 -4.24 13.67
CA VAL A 133 4.30 -3.43 14.42
C VAL A 133 4.56 -1.98 14.07
N THR A 134 3.54 -1.28 13.60
CA THR A 134 3.60 0.14 13.22
C THR A 134 2.41 0.85 13.84
N GLU A 135 2.67 1.95 14.55
CA GLU A 135 1.61 2.77 15.18
C GLU A 135 0.67 1.98 16.11
N GLY A 136 1.19 0.94 16.77
CA GLY A 136 0.42 0.10 17.68
C GLY A 136 -0.45 -0.96 17.00
N ARG A 137 -0.31 -1.13 15.68
CA ARG A 137 -0.96 -2.21 14.91
C ARG A 137 0.07 -3.22 14.43
N GLY A 138 -0.22 -4.50 14.55
CA GLY A 138 0.49 -5.51 13.77
C GLY A 138 0.08 -5.36 12.30
N VAL A 139 1.07 -5.37 11.42
CA VAL A 139 0.94 -5.28 9.98
C VAL A 139 1.65 -6.48 9.39
N ALA A 140 0.90 -7.28 8.63
CA ALA A 140 1.37 -8.47 7.96
C ALA A 140 1.26 -8.28 6.46
N ASP A 141 2.35 -8.53 5.76
CA ASP A 141 2.44 -8.47 4.31
C ASP A 141 2.78 -9.87 3.79
N ALA A 142 2.04 -10.34 2.80
CA ALA A 142 2.26 -11.61 2.14
C ALA A 142 2.28 -11.44 0.62
N PHE A 143 3.32 -11.97 -0.01
CA PHE A 143 3.48 -11.98 -1.45
C PHE A 143 3.30 -13.39 -1.99
N VAL A 144 2.43 -13.54 -2.99
CA VAL A 144 2.19 -14.81 -3.71
C VAL A 144 1.99 -14.54 -5.20
N GLY A 145 2.83 -15.11 -6.05
CA GLY A 145 2.76 -14.86 -7.50
C GLY A 145 2.80 -13.35 -7.80
N GLU A 146 1.71 -12.84 -8.38
CA GLU A 146 1.52 -11.42 -8.73
C GLU A 146 0.71 -10.62 -7.69
N TYR A 147 0.41 -11.23 -6.54
CA TYR A 147 -0.42 -10.62 -5.50
C TYR A 147 0.39 -10.17 -4.30
N TRP A 148 0.01 -9.01 -3.77
CA TRP A 148 0.43 -8.49 -2.47
C TRP A 148 -0.81 -8.39 -1.58
N ILE A 149 -0.74 -9.00 -0.40
CA ILE A 149 -1.79 -8.99 0.61
C ILE A 149 -1.24 -8.31 1.85
N GLU A 150 -1.88 -7.23 2.31
CA GLU A 150 -1.65 -6.65 3.64
C GLU A 150 -2.82 -7.00 4.56
N SER A 151 -2.54 -7.30 5.82
CA SER A 151 -3.55 -7.37 6.87
C SER A 151 -3.06 -6.66 8.10
N SER A 152 -3.94 -5.90 8.75
CA SER A 152 -3.57 -5.16 9.96
C SER A 152 -4.66 -5.04 11.01
N SER A 153 -4.24 -5.06 12.28
CA SER A 153 -5.12 -4.88 13.45
C SER A 153 -4.28 -4.52 14.68
N ALA A 154 -4.88 -3.77 15.62
CA ALA A 154 -4.30 -3.60 16.95
C ALA A 154 -4.26 -4.91 17.76
N SER A 155 -5.07 -5.89 17.37
CA SER A 155 -5.12 -7.23 17.97
C SER A 155 -4.08 -8.19 17.40
N PHE A 156 -3.35 -7.80 16.35
CA PHE A 156 -2.20 -8.57 15.85
C PHE A 156 -0.99 -8.24 16.71
N ILE A 157 -0.71 -9.08 17.68
CA ILE A 157 0.42 -8.95 18.62
C ILE A 157 1.60 -9.79 18.12
N GLU A 158 1.32 -10.98 17.61
CA GLU A 158 2.30 -11.94 17.10
C GLU A 158 2.13 -12.17 15.59
N PRO A 159 3.20 -12.57 14.88
CA PRO A 159 3.12 -12.84 13.45
C PRO A 159 2.09 -13.92 13.04
N GLY A 160 1.68 -14.79 13.96
CA GLY A 160 0.68 -15.83 13.72
C GLY A 160 -0.77 -15.33 13.77
N ASP A 161 -1.04 -14.20 14.44
CA ASP A 161 -2.40 -13.67 14.60
C ASP A 161 -3.12 -13.36 13.27
N PRO A 162 -2.45 -12.76 12.25
CA PRO A 162 -3.06 -12.54 10.94
C PRO A 162 -3.16 -13.78 10.06
N GLU A 163 -2.51 -14.91 10.40
CA GLU A 163 -2.43 -16.09 9.53
C GLU A 163 -3.80 -16.57 9.03
N PRO A 164 -4.85 -16.72 9.85
CA PRO A 164 -6.14 -17.23 9.37
C PRO A 164 -6.77 -16.34 8.29
N ILE A 165 -6.62 -15.02 8.40
CA ILE A 165 -7.18 -14.05 7.46
C ILE A 165 -6.38 -14.05 6.16
N ILE A 166 -5.04 -14.03 6.25
CA ILE A 166 -4.17 -14.10 5.07
C ILE A 166 -4.40 -15.41 4.31
N ARG A 167 -4.50 -16.55 5.01
CA ARG A 167 -4.75 -17.85 4.37
C ARG A 167 -6.11 -17.94 3.70
N SER A 168 -7.13 -17.29 4.25
CA SER A 168 -8.43 -17.17 3.59
C SER A 168 -8.29 -16.45 2.25
N ALA A 169 -7.64 -15.29 2.25
CA ALA A 169 -7.43 -14.50 1.05
C ALA A 169 -6.58 -15.25 0.00
N LEU A 170 -5.49 -15.89 0.41
CA LEU A 170 -4.67 -16.75 -0.44
C LEU A 170 -5.49 -17.87 -1.10
N GLY A 171 -6.36 -18.53 -0.32
CA GLY A 171 -7.25 -19.58 -0.82
C GLY A 171 -8.23 -19.08 -1.87
N ALA A 172 -8.75 -17.85 -1.71
CA ALA A 172 -9.66 -17.22 -2.65
C ALA A 172 -8.96 -16.78 -3.94
N LEU A 173 -7.71 -16.33 -3.87
CA LEU A 173 -6.92 -15.86 -5.02
C LEU A 173 -6.33 -17.02 -5.86
N ALA A 174 -6.23 -18.21 -5.28
CA ALA A 174 -5.74 -19.41 -5.97
C ALA A 174 -6.82 -20.18 -6.76
N GLY A 175 -8.10 -19.78 -6.64
CA GLY A 175 -9.25 -20.39 -7.32
C GLY A 175 -9.61 -19.72 -8.64
#